data_AF-A0A455SKQ7-F1
#
_entry.id   AF-A0A455SKQ7-F1
#
_cell.length_a   1.000
_cell.length_b   1.000
_cell.length_c   1.000
_cell.angle_alpha   90.00
_cell.angle_beta   90.00
_cell.angle_gamma   90.00
#
_symmetry.space_group_name_H-M   'P 1'
#
loop_
_entity.id
_entity.type
_entity.pdbx_description
1 polymer ?
#
loop_
_entity_poly.entity_id
_entity_poly.type
_entity_poly.pdbx_seq_one_letter_code
_entity_poly.pdbx_strand_id
1 'polypeptide(L)'
;MKSSLFRIEILVAAMLPVTALWVIGILSMRNLDSVLFLVVLALSSVLVFLAELAIFWFFQRTTRSQQQALTEVCRAYVAGDLSQRATPQGDETLLELTHTINTLLEHISSQMQTAARNQFAANEFQRTTQAVQKLIGEIKPVMEGDLRVHASATSGDIGLISDICNALIEELVDLAKWTRYSTGRVKTKTHTLLSNAVELAQTTETQMLRFSETTEAVEKLVAFVQRLSNTLQLNVEIVHEALTALKQHTGLRAVSADATVLRNEGSDLHLVAMLQRLQTDLQRQEQLLKSLLDSTQSHATLAESMISDLYAIARRSHDASTAILTTAQYIHSLSVLAQQWHNSVATFQLPEDALQESTQEEEEDSMTPEGPLRKQVSLLS
;
A
#
# COMPACT_ATOMS: atom_id res chain seq x y z
N MET A 1 26.75 -7.50 -21.61
CA MET A 1 25.72 -6.54 -22.05
C MET A 1 24.86 -5.96 -20.92
N LYS A 2 24.51 -6.69 -19.84
CA LYS A 2 23.75 -6.11 -18.69
C LYS A 2 24.50 -5.03 -17.89
N SER A 3 25.84 -5.08 -17.82
CA SER A 3 26.64 -4.08 -17.08
C SER A 3 26.67 -2.68 -17.73
N SER A 4 26.56 -2.58 -19.06
CA SER A 4 26.54 -1.28 -19.76
C SER A 4 25.19 -0.58 -19.63
N LEU A 5 24.10 -1.35 -19.51
CA LEU A 5 22.74 -0.82 -19.38
C LEU A 5 22.52 -0.17 -18.01
N PHE A 6 22.96 -0.83 -16.93
CA PHE A 6 22.91 -0.28 -15.57
C PHE A 6 23.78 0.98 -15.41
N ARG A 7 24.95 1.06 -16.06
CA ARG A 7 25.81 2.26 -16.05
C ARG A 7 25.16 3.47 -16.73
N ILE A 8 24.31 3.24 -17.74
CA ILE A 8 23.60 4.31 -18.44
C ILE A 8 22.41 4.80 -17.61
N GLU A 9 21.65 3.91 -16.95
CA GLU A 9 20.53 4.32 -16.07
C GLU A 9 21.00 5.20 -14.90
N ILE A 10 22.18 4.92 -14.35
CA ILE A 10 22.75 5.72 -13.26
C ILE A 10 23.20 7.11 -13.74
N LEU A 11 23.78 7.21 -14.94
CA LEU A 11 24.14 8.49 -15.54
C LEU A 11 22.89 9.36 -15.79
N VAL A 12 21.77 8.74 -16.15
CA VAL A 12 20.50 9.43 -16.36
C VAL A 12 19.90 9.90 -15.03
N ALA A 13 19.97 9.09 -13.97
CA ALA A 13 19.46 9.47 -12.65
C ALA A 13 20.22 10.66 -12.02
N ALA A 14 21.54 10.74 -12.20
CA ALA A 14 22.38 11.83 -11.69
C ALA A 14 22.20 13.16 -12.46
N MET A 15 21.64 13.14 -13.67
CA MET A 15 21.38 14.35 -14.45
C MET A 15 20.10 15.09 -14.02
N LEU A 16 19.17 14.38 -13.38
CA LEU A 16 17.85 14.90 -12.99
C LEU A 16 17.92 16.08 -11.99
N PRO A 17 18.65 16.00 -10.86
CA PRO A 17 18.77 17.13 -9.92
C PRO A 17 19.54 18.32 -10.50
N VAL A 18 20.50 18.06 -11.39
CA VAL A 18 21.30 19.08 -12.09
C VAL A 18 20.41 19.92 -13.02
N THR A 19 19.52 19.27 -13.77
CA THR A 19 18.54 19.97 -14.62
C THR A 19 17.52 20.78 -13.82
N ALA A 20 17.09 20.29 -12.66
CA ALA A 20 16.18 21.01 -11.77
C ALA A 20 16.80 22.30 -11.21
N LEU A 21 18.08 22.29 -10.83
CA LEU A 21 18.83 23.47 -10.40
C LEU A 21 18.93 24.54 -11.50
N TRP A 22 19.14 24.11 -12.74
CA TRP A 22 19.15 25.01 -13.91
C TRP A 22 17.79 25.67 -14.14
N VAL A 23 16.70 24.90 -14.04
CA VAL A 23 15.33 25.44 -14.20
C VAL A 23 15.01 26.45 -13.11
N ILE A 24 15.31 26.14 -11.84
CA ILE A 24 15.05 27.04 -10.70
C ILE A 24 15.87 28.33 -10.80
N GLY A 25 17.14 28.22 -11.20
CA GLY A 25 18.00 29.40 -11.31
C GLY A 25 17.62 30.32 -12.48
N ILE A 26 17.27 29.77 -13.66
CA ILE A 26 16.75 30.57 -14.78
C ILE A 26 15.47 31.32 -14.36
N LEU A 27 14.59 30.67 -13.59
CA LEU A 27 13.36 31.30 -13.09
C LEU A 27 13.62 32.44 -12.09
N SER A 28 14.73 32.36 -11.33
CA SER A 28 15.10 33.33 -10.29
C SER A 28 15.83 34.58 -10.83
N MET A 29 16.03 34.67 -12.15
CA MET A 29 16.85 35.66 -12.84
C MET A 29 16.17 37.03 -13.00
N ARG A 30 15.54 37.55 -11.93
CA ARG A 30 14.73 38.78 -12.00
C ARG A 30 15.42 40.05 -11.52
N ASN A 31 16.57 39.98 -10.82
CA ASN A 31 17.15 41.16 -10.14
C ASN A 31 18.69 41.14 -9.87
N LEU A 32 19.47 40.19 -10.42
CA LEU A 32 20.93 40.12 -10.23
C LEU A 32 21.68 40.24 -11.57
N ASP A 33 22.95 40.66 -11.52
CA ASP A 33 23.87 40.66 -12.68
C ASP A 33 23.86 39.29 -13.36
N SER A 34 23.28 39.24 -14.56
CA SER A 34 22.92 38.00 -15.24
C SER A 34 24.12 37.09 -15.49
N VAL A 35 25.31 37.68 -15.67
CA VAL A 35 26.57 36.94 -15.91
C VAL A 35 27.11 36.31 -14.63
N LEU A 36 27.16 37.05 -13.51
CA LEU A 36 27.65 36.51 -12.24
C LEU A 36 26.75 35.40 -11.72
N PHE A 37 25.43 35.56 -11.87
CA PHE A 37 24.47 34.55 -11.46
C PHE A 37 24.58 33.25 -12.30
N LEU A 38 24.76 33.37 -13.63
CA LEU A 38 25.00 32.19 -14.50
C LEU A 38 26.29 31.46 -14.14
N VAL A 39 27.37 32.19 -13.85
CA VAL A 39 28.66 31.59 -13.47
C VAL A 39 28.54 30.86 -12.15
N VAL A 40 27.91 31.45 -11.13
CA VAL A 40 27.72 30.81 -9.80
C VAL A 40 26.83 29.58 -9.90
N LEU A 41 25.77 29.61 -10.72
CA LEU A 41 24.86 28.48 -10.95
C LEU A 41 25.58 27.34 -11.70
N ALA A 42 26.34 27.65 -12.75
CA ALA A 42 27.12 26.64 -13.46
C ALA A 42 28.14 25.96 -12.53
N LEU A 43 28.77 26.73 -11.65
CA LEU A 43 29.76 26.22 -10.71
C LEU A 43 29.12 25.35 -9.62
N SER A 44 27.96 25.73 -9.09
CA SER A 44 27.22 24.92 -8.10
C SER A 44 26.65 23.64 -8.73
N SER A 45 26.18 23.71 -9.97
CA SER A 45 25.70 22.57 -10.76
C SER A 45 26.79 21.52 -10.99
N VAL A 46 28.01 21.95 -11.33
CA VAL A 46 29.16 21.05 -11.48
C VAL A 46 29.55 20.44 -10.13
N LEU A 47 29.48 21.22 -9.05
CA LEU A 47 29.85 20.75 -7.71
C LEU A 47 28.88 19.70 -7.17
N VAL A 48 27.57 19.87 -7.39
CA VAL A 48 26.55 18.86 -7.06
C VAL A 48 26.74 17.59 -7.89
N PHE A 49 26.97 17.73 -9.20
CA PHE A 49 27.22 16.59 -10.08
C PHE A 49 28.46 15.79 -9.64
N LEU A 50 29.54 16.47 -9.25
CA LEU A 50 30.75 15.83 -8.73
C LEU A 50 30.51 15.17 -7.36
N ALA A 51 29.69 15.76 -6.50
CA ALA A 51 29.35 15.19 -5.20
C ALA A 51 28.53 13.91 -5.35
N GLU A 52 27.53 13.88 -6.25
CA GLU A 52 26.76 12.67 -6.55
C GLU A 52 27.63 11.59 -7.18
N LEU A 53 28.51 11.96 -8.11
CA LEU A 53 29.51 11.04 -8.69
C LEU A 53 30.46 10.50 -7.62
N ALA A 54 30.85 11.31 -6.64
CA ALA A 54 31.72 10.89 -5.54
C ALA A 54 31.01 9.93 -4.58
N ILE A 55 29.76 10.19 -4.21
CA ILE A 55 28.93 9.28 -3.38
C ILE A 55 28.74 7.96 -4.10
N PHE A 56 28.48 8.01 -5.41
CA PHE A 56 28.28 6.81 -6.21
C PHE A 56 29.58 6.04 -6.45
N TRP A 57 30.70 6.73 -6.71
CA TRP A 57 32.02 6.13 -6.78
C TRP A 57 32.42 5.50 -5.46
N PHE A 58 32.09 6.15 -4.34
CA PHE A 58 32.28 5.62 -2.99
C PHE A 58 31.45 4.36 -2.76
N PHE A 59 30.16 4.37 -3.12
CA PHE A 59 29.28 3.19 -3.01
C PHE A 59 29.74 2.03 -3.89
N GLN A 60 30.10 2.29 -5.16
CA GLN A 60 30.68 1.28 -6.05
C GLN A 60 32.03 0.77 -5.56
N ARG A 61 32.86 1.64 -4.99
CA ARG A 61 34.16 1.26 -4.43
C ARG A 61 33.95 0.31 -3.26
N THR A 62 32.99 0.57 -2.38
CA THR A 62 32.67 -0.30 -1.24
C THR A 62 32.17 -1.68 -1.68
N THR A 63 31.27 -1.77 -2.67
CA THR A 63 30.73 -3.07 -3.11
C THR A 63 31.71 -3.86 -4.02
N ARG A 64 32.54 -3.19 -4.82
CA ARG A 64 33.51 -3.87 -5.72
C ARG A 64 34.82 -4.27 -5.03
N SER A 65 35.30 -3.50 -4.04
CA SER A 65 36.52 -3.86 -3.31
C SER A 65 36.32 -5.10 -2.43
N GLN A 66 35.10 -5.31 -1.89
CA GLN A 66 34.78 -6.44 -1.02
C GLN A 66 34.87 -7.79 -1.72
N GLN A 67 34.41 -7.89 -2.97
CA GLN A 67 34.48 -9.15 -3.73
C GLN A 67 35.87 -9.38 -4.35
N GLN A 68 36.57 -8.32 -4.77
CA GLN A 68 37.89 -8.46 -5.40
C GLN A 68 39.00 -8.71 -4.39
N ALA A 69 38.96 -8.09 -3.19
CA ALA A 69 39.98 -8.32 -2.17
C ALA A 69 39.97 -9.76 -1.65
N LEU A 70 38.79 -10.36 -1.44
CA LEU A 70 38.68 -11.77 -1.04
C LEU A 70 39.13 -12.72 -2.16
N THR A 71 38.76 -12.43 -3.42
CA THR A 71 39.13 -13.26 -4.56
C THR A 71 40.64 -13.17 -4.88
N GLU A 72 41.25 -11.99 -4.74
CA GLU A 72 42.69 -11.78 -4.94
C GLU A 72 43.51 -12.44 -3.83
N VAL A 73 43.08 -12.33 -2.57
CA VAL A 73 43.73 -13.00 -1.43
C VAL A 73 43.58 -14.53 -1.54
N CYS A 74 42.41 -15.05 -1.89
CA CYS A 74 42.24 -16.49 -2.15
C CYS A 74 43.07 -16.98 -3.35
N ARG A 75 43.23 -16.16 -4.40
CA ARG A 75 44.02 -16.53 -5.60
C ARG A 75 45.53 -16.42 -5.35
N ALA A 76 45.99 -15.43 -4.60
CA ALA A 76 47.38 -15.28 -4.16
C ALA A 76 47.78 -16.36 -3.16
N TYR A 77 46.86 -16.76 -2.27
CA TYR A 77 47.02 -17.90 -1.36
C TYR A 77 47.14 -19.23 -2.11
N VAL A 78 46.28 -19.47 -3.11
CA VAL A 78 46.38 -20.65 -4.00
C VAL A 78 47.68 -20.63 -4.82
N ALA A 79 48.23 -19.44 -5.11
CA ALA A 79 49.52 -19.25 -5.78
C ALA A 79 50.74 -19.33 -4.83
N GLY A 80 50.53 -19.46 -3.52
CA GLY A 80 51.60 -19.68 -2.52
C GLY A 80 52.20 -18.43 -1.89
N ASP A 81 51.60 -17.24 -2.08
CA ASP A 81 52.06 -16.00 -1.44
C ASP A 81 51.22 -15.70 -0.18
N LEU A 82 51.82 -15.93 0.99
CA LEU A 82 51.19 -15.84 2.31
C LEU A 82 51.35 -14.46 2.96
N SER A 83 51.84 -13.47 2.21
CA SER A 83 52.16 -12.13 2.74
C SER A 83 51.02 -11.11 2.59
N GLN A 84 49.94 -11.43 1.87
CA GLN A 84 48.81 -10.51 1.67
C GLN A 84 47.71 -10.71 2.73
N ARG A 85 47.36 -9.62 3.43
CA ARG A 85 46.34 -9.58 4.48
C ARG A 85 45.02 -9.00 3.94
N ALA A 86 43.90 -9.51 4.43
CA ALA A 86 42.59 -8.92 4.13
C ALA A 86 42.39 -7.65 5.00
N THR A 87 42.29 -6.48 4.37
CA THR A 87 42.04 -5.22 5.09
C THR A 87 40.59 -5.17 5.60
N PRO A 88 40.34 -5.02 6.91
CA PRO A 88 38.99 -5.10 7.47
C PRO A 88 38.16 -3.85 7.15
N GLN A 89 37.01 -4.02 6.48
CA GLN A 89 35.94 -3.00 6.39
C GLN A 89 34.59 -3.63 5.98
N GLY A 90 33.63 -3.72 6.91
CA GLY A 90 32.28 -4.26 6.69
C GLY A 90 31.49 -4.56 7.97
N ASP A 91 30.21 -4.93 7.84
CA ASP A 91 29.23 -5.24 8.91
C ASP A 91 29.74 -6.20 9.99
N GLU A 92 29.16 -6.13 11.20
CA GLU A 92 29.62 -6.81 12.42
C GLU A 92 29.95 -8.30 12.21
N THR A 93 29.12 -9.02 11.46
CA THR A 93 29.29 -10.44 11.12
C THR A 93 30.42 -10.71 10.11
N LEU A 94 30.59 -9.83 9.13
CA LEU A 94 31.69 -9.92 8.15
C LEU A 94 33.02 -9.46 8.78
N LEU A 95 32.95 -8.56 9.76
CA LEU A 95 34.08 -8.09 10.55
C LEU A 95 34.64 -9.21 11.43
N GLU A 96 33.76 -9.99 12.06
CA GLU A 96 34.11 -11.16 12.86
C GLU A 96 34.73 -12.27 12.00
N LEU A 97 34.18 -12.52 10.82
CA LEU A 97 34.75 -13.44 9.84
C LEU A 97 36.13 -12.99 9.35
N THR A 98 36.29 -11.70 9.03
CA THR A 98 37.56 -11.13 8.56
C THR A 98 38.63 -11.15 9.65
N HIS A 99 38.24 -10.86 10.89
CA HIS A 99 39.13 -10.93 12.04
C HIS A 99 39.60 -12.37 12.28
N THR A 100 38.70 -13.34 12.17
CA THR A 100 38.98 -14.78 12.36
C THR A 100 39.88 -15.34 11.26
N ILE A 101 39.67 -14.96 10.00
CA ILE A 101 40.55 -15.34 8.89
C ILE A 101 41.95 -14.75 9.08
N ASN A 102 42.04 -13.48 9.51
CA ASN A 102 43.32 -12.82 9.73
C ASN A 102 44.08 -13.42 10.94
N THR A 103 43.40 -13.81 12.02
CA THR A 103 44.05 -14.51 13.16
C THR A 103 44.53 -15.90 12.78
N LEU A 104 43.78 -16.64 11.95
CA LEU A 104 44.22 -17.91 11.39
C LEU A 104 45.47 -17.73 10.51
N LEU A 105 45.51 -16.68 9.69
CA LEU A 105 46.66 -16.39 8.84
C LEU A 105 47.91 -16.02 9.65
N GLU A 106 47.75 -15.26 10.74
CA GLU A 106 48.83 -14.91 11.69
C GLU A 106 49.35 -16.16 12.43
N HIS A 107 48.45 -17.11 12.74
CA HIS A 107 48.80 -18.40 13.35
C HIS A 107 49.58 -19.29 12.38
N ILE A 108 49.17 -19.34 11.11
CA ILE A 108 49.88 -20.08 10.05
C ILE A 108 51.25 -19.44 9.75
N SER A 109 51.34 -18.11 9.70
CA SER A 109 52.60 -17.41 9.44
C SER A 109 53.61 -17.58 10.58
N SER A 110 53.15 -17.54 11.84
CA SER A 110 53.99 -17.78 13.00
C SER A 110 54.43 -19.25 13.12
N GLN A 111 53.56 -20.20 12.77
CA GLN A 111 53.93 -21.62 12.65
C GLN A 111 54.95 -21.86 11.53
N MET A 112 54.86 -21.18 10.37
CA MET A 112 55.86 -21.26 9.29
C MET A 112 57.26 -20.83 9.73
N GLN A 113 57.36 -19.76 10.51
CA GLN A 113 58.65 -19.26 11.01
C GLN A 113 59.27 -20.22 12.04
N THR A 114 58.44 -21.05 12.69
CA THR A 114 58.84 -22.07 13.66
C THR A 114 59.16 -23.41 12.97
N ALA A 115 58.45 -23.75 11.89
CA ALA A 115 58.63 -24.95 11.08
C ALA A 115 59.92 -24.93 10.24
N ALA A 116 60.34 -23.75 9.76
CA ALA A 116 61.63 -23.58 9.10
C ALA A 116 62.84 -23.92 10.00
N ARG A 117 62.63 -24.04 11.32
CA ARG A 117 63.67 -24.31 12.31
C ARG A 117 63.72 -25.78 12.78
N ASN A 118 62.66 -26.58 12.59
CA ASN A 118 62.51 -27.94 13.16
C ASN A 118 61.85 -28.94 12.18
N GLN A 119 62.50 -30.07 11.87
CA GLN A 119 61.99 -31.13 10.97
C GLN A 119 60.65 -31.78 11.41
N PHE A 120 60.35 -31.83 12.71
CA PHE A 120 59.07 -32.34 13.22
C PHE A 120 57.89 -31.41 12.87
N ALA A 121 58.12 -30.10 12.88
CA ALA A 121 57.12 -29.10 12.52
C ALA A 121 56.85 -29.06 11.00
N ALA A 122 57.79 -29.52 10.17
CA ALA A 122 57.55 -29.71 8.73
C ALA A 122 56.50 -30.80 8.45
N ASN A 123 56.57 -31.94 9.16
CA ASN A 123 55.58 -33.02 9.02
C ASN A 123 54.19 -32.61 9.54
N GLU A 124 54.14 -31.85 10.63
CA GLU A 124 52.90 -31.31 11.19
C GLU A 124 52.28 -30.26 10.26
N PHE A 125 53.07 -29.34 9.74
CA PHE A 125 52.66 -28.37 8.73
C PHE A 125 52.12 -29.03 7.46
N GLN A 126 52.74 -30.12 7.00
CA GLN A 126 52.29 -30.86 5.82
C GLN A 126 50.93 -31.53 6.05
N ARG A 127 50.66 -32.03 7.27
CA ARG A 127 49.35 -32.56 7.67
C ARG A 127 48.30 -31.44 7.75
N THR A 128 48.63 -30.30 8.32
CA THR A 128 47.72 -29.14 8.41
C THR A 128 47.39 -28.61 7.01
N THR A 129 48.37 -28.51 6.11
CA THR A 129 48.17 -28.06 4.72
C THR A 129 47.26 -29.01 3.92
N GLN A 130 47.43 -30.33 4.10
CA GLN A 130 46.56 -31.34 3.50
C GLN A 130 45.12 -31.26 4.07
N ALA A 131 44.99 -31.04 5.37
CA ALA A 131 43.68 -30.88 6.01
C ALA A 131 42.94 -29.63 5.52
N VAL A 132 43.65 -28.50 5.35
CA VAL A 132 43.09 -27.27 4.74
C VAL A 132 42.63 -27.51 3.30
N GLN A 133 43.46 -28.16 2.47
CA GLN A 133 43.08 -28.46 1.08
C GLN A 133 41.85 -29.38 1.00
N LYS A 134 41.76 -30.36 1.91
CA LYS A 134 40.59 -31.23 2.02
C LYS A 134 39.34 -30.44 2.40
N LEU A 135 39.43 -29.59 3.43
CA LEU A 135 38.33 -28.73 3.88
C LEU A 135 37.83 -27.79 2.78
N ILE A 136 38.73 -27.17 2.02
CA ILE A 136 38.36 -26.34 0.85
C ILE A 136 37.60 -27.17 -0.19
N GLY A 137 38.03 -28.41 -0.44
CA GLY A 137 37.34 -29.34 -1.33
C GLY A 137 35.94 -29.72 -0.84
N GLU A 138 35.76 -29.86 0.47
CA GLU A 138 34.48 -30.19 1.11
C GLU A 138 33.50 -29.00 1.17
N ILE A 139 34.01 -27.77 1.25
CA ILE A 139 33.18 -26.55 1.29
C ILE A 139 32.82 -26.05 -0.13
N LYS A 140 33.60 -26.41 -1.15
CA LYS A 140 33.33 -25.99 -2.54
C LYS A 140 31.87 -26.24 -3.00
N PRO A 141 31.24 -27.40 -2.72
CA PRO A 141 29.83 -27.62 -3.07
C PRO A 141 28.86 -26.66 -2.36
N VAL A 142 29.16 -26.23 -1.12
CA VAL A 142 28.37 -25.22 -0.39
C VAL A 142 28.33 -23.90 -1.17
N MET A 143 29.48 -23.49 -1.72
CA MET A 143 29.56 -22.29 -2.56
C MET A 143 28.80 -22.41 -3.89
N GLU A 144 28.62 -23.64 -4.37
CA GLU A 144 27.81 -23.99 -5.55
C GLU A 144 26.32 -24.18 -5.21
N GLY A 145 25.96 -24.06 -3.93
CA GLY A 145 24.59 -24.12 -3.42
C GLY A 145 24.16 -25.50 -2.89
N ASP A 146 25.04 -26.49 -2.82
CA ASP A 146 24.72 -27.77 -2.18
C ASP A 146 24.95 -27.67 -0.66
N LEU A 147 23.87 -27.50 0.11
CA LEU A 147 23.89 -27.37 1.56
C LEU A 147 23.72 -28.71 2.28
N ARG A 148 23.77 -29.85 1.57
CA ARG A 148 23.71 -31.19 2.18
C ARG A 148 25.07 -31.67 2.69
N VAL A 149 26.13 -31.00 2.28
CA VAL A 149 27.52 -31.38 2.60
C VAL A 149 27.91 -30.87 3.98
N HIS A 150 28.81 -31.60 4.62
CA HIS A 150 29.38 -31.25 5.92
C HIS A 150 30.90 -31.41 5.85
N ALA A 151 31.63 -30.51 6.51
CA ALA A 151 33.06 -30.62 6.69
C ALA A 151 33.41 -31.78 7.64
N SER A 152 34.40 -32.59 7.26
CA SER A 152 34.86 -33.73 8.07
C SER A 152 35.53 -33.25 9.37
N ALA A 153 35.02 -33.69 10.52
CA ALA A 153 35.64 -33.43 11.82
C ALA A 153 37.09 -33.94 11.86
N THR A 154 38.05 -33.01 11.89
CA THR A 154 39.49 -33.28 11.96
C THR A 154 40.00 -32.86 13.34
N SER A 155 40.89 -33.62 13.96
CA SER A 155 41.44 -33.26 15.28
C SER A 155 42.41 -32.07 15.20
N GLY A 156 42.39 -31.17 16.20
CA GLY A 156 43.27 -30.00 16.27
C GLY A 156 42.58 -28.72 15.77
N ASP A 157 43.35 -27.67 15.45
CA ASP A 157 42.83 -26.33 15.11
C ASP A 157 41.92 -26.32 13.85
N ILE A 158 42.11 -27.28 12.93
CA ILE A 158 41.26 -27.47 11.74
C ILE A 158 39.86 -28.01 12.11
N GLY A 159 39.75 -28.72 13.23
CA GLY A 159 38.46 -29.20 13.75
C GLY A 159 37.53 -28.06 14.13
N LEU A 160 38.06 -27.07 14.83
CA LEU A 160 37.31 -25.87 15.19
C LEU A 160 36.77 -25.13 13.96
N ILE A 161 37.58 -25.05 12.89
CA ILE A 161 37.15 -24.42 11.63
C ILE A 161 36.05 -25.27 10.97
N SER A 162 36.19 -26.60 10.99
CA SER A 162 35.17 -27.51 10.45
C SER A 162 33.84 -27.37 11.21
N ASP A 163 33.89 -27.22 12.53
CA ASP A 163 32.71 -26.98 13.37
C ASP A 163 32.04 -25.64 13.04
N ILE A 164 32.82 -24.57 12.87
CA ILE A 164 32.31 -23.25 12.45
C ILE A 164 31.68 -23.31 11.06
N CYS A 165 32.34 -23.98 10.10
CA CYS A 165 31.79 -24.13 8.75
C CYS A 165 30.49 -24.93 8.76
N ASN A 166 30.41 -26.00 9.55
CA ASN A 166 29.18 -26.79 9.71
C ASN A 166 28.06 -25.95 10.36
N ALA A 167 28.36 -25.16 11.40
CA ALA A 167 27.39 -24.25 12.00
C ALA A 167 26.86 -23.20 11.01
N LEU A 168 27.72 -22.64 10.16
CA LEU A 168 27.31 -21.70 9.11
C LEU A 168 26.45 -22.38 8.04
N ILE A 169 26.75 -23.63 7.67
CA ILE A 169 25.93 -24.41 6.73
C ILE A 169 24.53 -24.63 7.34
N GLU A 170 24.45 -24.96 8.63
CA GLU A 170 23.19 -25.12 9.36
C GLU A 170 22.36 -23.84 9.37
N GLU A 171 22.96 -22.68 9.70
CA GLU A 171 22.28 -21.38 9.64
C GLU A 171 21.79 -21.03 8.21
N LEU A 172 22.57 -21.36 7.18
CA LEU A 172 22.17 -21.15 5.78
C LEU A 172 21.00 -22.07 5.38
N VAL A 173 21.00 -23.31 5.85
CA VAL A 173 19.88 -24.26 5.66
C VAL A 173 18.62 -23.69 6.31
N ASP A 174 18.70 -23.20 7.55
CA ASP A 174 17.56 -22.63 8.27
C ASP A 174 17.04 -21.35 7.61
N LEU A 175 17.93 -20.46 7.18
CA LEU A 175 17.55 -19.26 6.44
C LEU A 175 16.86 -19.61 5.11
N ALA A 176 17.35 -20.62 4.41
CA ALA A 176 16.77 -21.09 3.16
C ALA A 176 15.39 -21.74 3.38
N LYS A 177 15.23 -22.55 4.43
CA LYS A 177 13.94 -23.10 4.87
C LYS A 177 12.94 -21.98 5.17
N TRP A 178 13.31 -21.05 6.04
CA TRP A 178 12.47 -19.94 6.46
C TRP A 178 12.05 -19.05 5.28
N THR A 179 12.98 -18.80 4.35
CA THR A 179 12.66 -18.01 3.14
C THR A 179 11.68 -18.75 2.23
N ARG A 180 11.86 -20.07 2.02
CA ARG A 180 10.91 -20.88 1.24
C ARG A 180 9.52 -20.90 1.88
N TYR A 181 9.46 -21.12 3.20
CA TYR A 181 8.22 -21.08 3.97
C TYR A 181 7.52 -19.71 3.88
N SER A 182 8.24 -18.63 4.16
CA SER A 182 7.71 -17.26 4.13
C SER A 182 7.23 -16.87 2.73
N THR A 183 7.96 -17.23 1.66
CA THR A 183 7.53 -16.96 0.29
C THR A 183 6.30 -17.78 -0.13
N GLY A 184 6.19 -19.04 0.32
CA GLY A 184 4.98 -19.86 0.15
C GLY A 184 3.78 -19.23 0.85
N ARG A 185 3.95 -18.82 2.10
CA ARG A 185 2.93 -18.11 2.92
C ARG A 185 2.46 -16.83 2.25
N VAL A 186 3.40 -15.98 1.80
CA VAL A 186 3.10 -14.74 1.09
C VAL A 186 2.33 -15.05 -0.20
N LYS A 187 2.75 -16.03 -0.99
CA LYS A 187 2.06 -16.43 -2.23
C LYS A 187 0.60 -16.84 -1.96
N THR A 188 0.36 -17.67 -0.96
CA THR A 188 -0.98 -18.12 -0.57
C THR A 188 -1.86 -16.95 -0.08
N LYS A 189 -1.36 -16.13 0.85
CA LYS A 189 -2.14 -14.97 1.35
C LYS A 189 -2.40 -13.93 0.25
N THR A 190 -1.45 -13.73 -0.66
CA THR A 190 -1.59 -12.82 -1.81
C THR A 190 -2.67 -13.31 -2.77
N HIS A 191 -2.77 -14.62 -3.02
CA HIS A 191 -3.85 -15.20 -3.81
C HIS A 191 -5.22 -14.98 -3.17
N THR A 192 -5.36 -15.22 -1.87
CA THR A 192 -6.61 -14.96 -1.12
C THR A 192 -6.99 -13.48 -1.17
N LEU A 193 -6.03 -12.57 -0.95
CA LEU A 193 -6.27 -11.12 -1.03
C LEU A 193 -6.73 -10.70 -2.43
N LEU A 194 -6.15 -11.28 -3.49
CA LEU A 194 -6.58 -11.00 -4.87
C LEU A 194 -8.02 -11.46 -5.12
N SER A 195 -8.39 -12.66 -4.64
CA SER A 195 -9.76 -13.17 -4.74
C SER A 195 -10.75 -12.24 -4.05
N ASN A 196 -10.44 -11.80 -2.84
CA ASN A 196 -11.28 -10.87 -2.08
C ASN A 196 -11.39 -9.50 -2.77
N ALA A 197 -10.31 -9.02 -3.39
CA ALA A 197 -10.32 -7.76 -4.14
C ALA A 197 -11.26 -7.86 -5.36
N VAL A 198 -11.26 -9.00 -6.07
CA VAL A 198 -12.18 -9.25 -7.19
C VAL A 198 -13.64 -9.28 -6.71
N GLU A 199 -13.93 -10.00 -5.62
CA GLU A 199 -15.26 -10.06 -5.03
C GLU A 199 -15.76 -8.67 -4.58
N LEU A 200 -14.88 -7.89 -3.95
CA LEU A 200 -15.19 -6.53 -3.52
C LEU A 200 -15.43 -5.61 -4.72
N ALA A 201 -14.67 -5.76 -5.81
CA ALA A 201 -14.89 -4.99 -7.04
C ALA A 201 -16.28 -5.29 -7.65
N GLN A 202 -16.65 -6.56 -7.77
CA GLN A 202 -17.97 -6.98 -8.28
C GLN A 202 -19.11 -6.48 -7.39
N THR A 203 -18.92 -6.54 -6.06
CA THR A 203 -19.89 -6.01 -5.09
C THR A 203 -20.05 -4.50 -5.26
N THR A 204 -18.94 -3.78 -5.43
CA THR A 204 -18.94 -2.32 -5.61
C THR A 204 -19.64 -1.93 -6.91
N GLU A 205 -19.39 -2.65 -8.00
CA GLU A 205 -20.07 -2.46 -9.28
C GLU A 205 -21.59 -2.64 -9.15
N THR A 206 -22.01 -3.72 -8.49
CA THR A 206 -23.44 -3.99 -8.24
C THR A 206 -24.07 -2.88 -7.39
N GLN A 207 -23.35 -2.37 -6.39
CA GLN A 207 -23.80 -1.25 -5.56
C GLN A 207 -23.94 0.04 -6.36
N MET A 208 -23.00 0.36 -7.26
CA MET A 208 -23.11 1.55 -8.11
C MET A 208 -24.37 1.53 -8.99
N LEU A 209 -24.73 0.38 -9.55
CA LEU A 209 -25.97 0.24 -10.33
C LEU A 209 -27.20 0.56 -9.46
N ARG A 210 -27.27 0.01 -8.25
CA ARG A 210 -28.36 0.30 -7.30
C ARG A 210 -28.40 1.76 -6.86
N PHE A 211 -27.24 2.39 -6.65
CA PHE A 211 -27.15 3.81 -6.32
C PHE A 211 -27.62 4.70 -7.47
N SER A 212 -27.33 4.31 -8.72
CA SER A 212 -27.84 5.02 -9.89
C SER A 212 -29.38 4.95 -9.97
N GLU A 213 -29.96 3.76 -9.78
CA GLU A 213 -31.42 3.57 -9.78
C GLU A 213 -32.12 4.36 -8.66
N THR A 214 -31.52 4.37 -7.46
CA THR A 214 -32.06 5.16 -6.33
C THR A 214 -31.92 6.66 -6.55
N THR A 215 -30.82 7.12 -7.14
CA THR A 215 -30.63 8.54 -7.50
C THR A 215 -31.71 8.99 -8.49
N GLU A 216 -31.96 8.21 -9.54
CA GLU A 216 -33.04 8.51 -10.50
C GLU A 216 -34.42 8.56 -9.84
N ALA A 217 -34.71 7.62 -8.92
CA ALA A 217 -35.97 7.62 -8.19
C ALA A 217 -36.14 8.86 -7.29
N VAL A 218 -35.08 9.29 -6.62
CA VAL A 218 -35.09 10.50 -5.77
C VAL A 218 -35.21 11.77 -6.62
N GLU A 219 -34.54 11.85 -7.77
CA GLU A 219 -34.70 12.98 -8.70
C GLU A 219 -36.16 13.12 -9.19
N LYS A 220 -36.80 11.99 -9.55
CA LYS A 220 -38.23 11.96 -9.90
C LYS A 220 -39.10 12.39 -8.72
N LEU A 221 -38.76 12.01 -7.49
CA LEU A 221 -39.47 12.42 -6.29
C LEU A 221 -39.36 13.94 -6.05
N VAL A 222 -38.17 14.53 -6.21
CA VAL A 222 -37.98 15.98 -6.10
C VAL A 222 -38.83 16.72 -7.13
N ALA A 223 -38.81 16.29 -8.39
CA ALA A 223 -39.64 16.89 -9.44
C ALA A 223 -41.14 16.79 -9.13
N PHE A 224 -41.58 15.65 -8.58
CA PHE A 224 -42.96 15.45 -8.13
C PHE A 224 -43.33 16.39 -6.98
N VAL A 225 -42.48 16.50 -5.95
CA VAL A 225 -42.69 17.36 -4.78
C VAL A 225 -42.74 18.83 -5.18
N GLN A 226 -41.88 19.29 -6.09
CA GLN A 226 -41.91 20.66 -6.62
C GLN A 226 -43.23 20.96 -7.34
N ARG A 227 -43.70 20.03 -8.18
CA ARG A 227 -45.00 20.17 -8.88
C ARG A 227 -46.18 20.17 -7.90
N LEU A 228 -46.13 19.32 -6.88
CA LEU A 228 -47.15 19.26 -5.84
C LEU A 228 -47.19 20.57 -5.03
N SER A 229 -46.03 21.09 -4.63
CA SER A 229 -45.90 22.37 -3.91
C SER A 229 -46.54 23.52 -4.70
N ASN A 230 -46.23 23.65 -6.00
CA ASN A 230 -46.83 24.68 -6.86
C ASN A 230 -48.36 24.54 -6.95
N THR A 231 -48.85 23.30 -7.06
CA THR A 231 -50.30 23.02 -7.14
C THR A 231 -51.00 23.36 -5.82
N LEU A 232 -50.38 23.03 -4.69
CA LEU A 232 -50.91 23.36 -3.36
C LEU A 232 -50.92 24.86 -3.10
N GLN A 233 -49.87 25.59 -3.49
CA GLN A 233 -49.83 27.05 -3.39
C GLN A 233 -50.98 27.70 -4.15
N LEU A 234 -51.20 27.30 -5.41
CA LEU A 234 -52.34 27.78 -6.20
C LEU A 234 -53.68 27.46 -5.55
N ASN A 235 -53.85 26.25 -5.01
CA ASN A 235 -55.09 25.87 -4.32
C ASN A 235 -55.31 26.67 -3.03
N VAL A 236 -54.27 26.94 -2.25
CA VAL A 236 -54.35 27.80 -1.06
C VAL A 236 -54.78 29.20 -1.46
N GLU A 237 -54.20 29.76 -2.52
CA GLU A 237 -54.53 31.10 -3.04
C GLU A 237 -55.99 31.18 -3.48
N ILE A 238 -56.49 30.22 -4.26
CA ILE A 238 -57.89 30.16 -4.71
C ILE A 238 -58.86 30.06 -3.51
N VAL A 239 -58.58 29.19 -2.54
CA VAL A 239 -59.42 29.04 -1.35
C VAL A 239 -59.40 30.31 -0.51
N HIS A 240 -58.24 30.96 -0.39
CA HIS A 240 -58.09 32.21 0.33
C HIS A 240 -58.90 33.34 -0.34
N GLU A 241 -58.84 33.45 -1.66
CA GLU A 241 -59.62 34.42 -2.44
C GLU A 241 -61.14 34.16 -2.34
N ALA A 242 -61.56 32.89 -2.40
CA ALA A 242 -62.97 32.54 -2.19
C ALA A 242 -63.45 32.94 -0.78
N LEU A 243 -62.61 32.74 0.24
CA LEU A 243 -62.91 33.13 1.62
C LEU A 243 -62.99 34.65 1.81
N THR A 244 -62.12 35.44 1.17
CA THR A 244 -62.18 36.90 1.24
C THR A 244 -63.43 37.43 0.54
N ALA A 245 -63.77 36.90 -0.65
CA ALA A 245 -64.99 37.25 -1.37
C ALA A 245 -66.26 36.91 -0.55
N LEU A 246 -66.32 35.74 0.06
CA LEU A 246 -67.44 35.33 0.92
C LEU A 246 -67.60 36.22 2.16
N LYS A 247 -66.50 36.56 2.84
CA LYS A 247 -66.51 37.48 4.00
C LYS A 247 -67.01 38.87 3.61
N GLN A 248 -66.62 39.36 2.44
CA GLN A 248 -67.05 40.65 1.94
C GLN A 248 -68.57 40.64 1.63
N HIS A 249 -69.07 39.58 0.98
CA HIS A 249 -70.49 39.44 0.64
C HIS A 249 -71.40 39.19 1.85
N THR A 250 -70.98 38.38 2.83
CA THR A 250 -71.75 38.19 4.08
C THR A 250 -71.75 39.45 4.95
N GLY A 251 -70.63 40.18 5.00
CA GLY A 251 -70.54 41.48 5.68
C GLY A 251 -71.47 42.53 5.05
N LEU A 252 -71.48 42.65 3.72
CA LEU A 252 -72.38 43.55 2.99
C LEU A 252 -73.87 43.18 3.21
N ARG A 253 -74.20 41.88 3.24
CA ARG A 253 -75.59 41.43 3.47
C ARG A 253 -76.05 41.64 4.92
N ALA A 254 -75.20 41.37 5.91
CA ALA A 254 -75.50 41.61 7.31
C ALA A 254 -75.75 43.10 7.60
N VAL A 255 -74.97 43.99 6.97
CA VAL A 255 -75.17 45.46 7.05
C VAL A 255 -76.47 45.89 6.33
N SER A 256 -76.83 45.26 5.21
CA SER A 256 -78.08 45.58 4.49
C SER A 256 -79.35 45.05 5.15
N ALA A 257 -79.26 43.94 5.91
CA ALA A 257 -80.38 43.35 6.64
C ALA A 257 -80.82 44.22 7.84
N ASP A 258 -79.90 45.02 8.40
CA ASP A 258 -80.19 45.98 9.46
C ASP A 258 -80.93 47.24 8.92
N ALA A 259 -80.90 47.47 7.60
CA ALA A 259 -81.41 48.70 6.98
C ALA A 259 -82.78 48.58 6.29
N THR A 260 -83.32 47.38 6.01
CA THR A 260 -84.65 47.24 5.39
C THR A 260 -85.47 46.04 5.89
N VAL A 261 -86.70 46.36 6.28
CA VAL A 261 -87.75 45.59 6.97
C VAL A 261 -88.36 44.44 6.13
N LEU A 262 -88.68 43.33 6.83
CA LEU A 262 -89.78 42.36 6.64
C LEU A 262 -90.37 42.20 5.21
N ARG A 263 -89.98 41.17 4.44
CA ARG A 263 -90.95 40.39 3.61
C ARG A 263 -90.49 39.07 2.96
N ASN A 264 -89.34 38.48 3.29
CA ASN A 264 -88.95 37.17 2.74
C ASN A 264 -88.05 36.36 3.69
N GLU A 265 -88.50 36.16 4.93
CA GLU A 265 -87.66 35.68 6.05
C GLU A 265 -87.22 34.21 5.96
N GLY A 266 -87.93 33.36 5.22
CA GLY A 266 -87.58 31.93 5.12
C GLY A 266 -86.43 31.62 4.16
N SER A 267 -86.31 32.40 3.07
CA SER A 267 -85.39 32.11 1.96
C SER A 267 -83.99 32.68 2.19
N ASP A 268 -83.90 33.91 2.72
CA ASP A 268 -82.61 34.58 2.99
C ASP A 268 -81.89 33.98 4.21
N LEU A 269 -82.62 33.52 5.24
CA LEU A 269 -82.04 32.87 6.42
C LEU A 269 -81.35 31.55 6.06
N HIS A 270 -81.95 30.76 5.16
CA HIS A 270 -81.35 29.51 4.67
C HIS A 270 -80.07 29.77 3.86
N LEU A 271 -80.08 30.83 3.04
CA LEU A 271 -78.93 31.22 2.22
C LEU A 271 -77.77 31.77 3.07
N VAL A 272 -78.05 32.52 4.14
CA VAL A 272 -77.03 32.96 5.12
C VAL A 272 -76.42 31.76 5.86
N ALA A 273 -77.24 30.81 6.32
CA ALA A 273 -76.76 29.59 6.98
C ALA A 273 -75.90 28.73 6.04
N MET A 274 -76.28 28.63 4.76
CA MET A 274 -75.51 27.93 3.73
C MET A 274 -74.15 28.61 3.47
N LEU A 275 -74.12 29.96 3.40
CA LEU A 275 -72.88 30.72 3.23
C LEU A 275 -71.94 30.59 4.44
N GLN A 276 -72.46 30.59 5.67
CA GLN A 276 -71.67 30.35 6.88
C GLN A 276 -71.06 28.94 6.91
N ARG A 277 -71.84 27.93 6.51
CA ARG A 277 -71.35 26.55 6.43
C ARG A 277 -70.25 26.42 5.38
N LEU A 278 -70.47 26.99 4.19
CA LEU A 278 -69.49 27.00 3.10
C LEU A 278 -68.21 27.75 3.50
N GLN A 279 -68.33 28.86 4.22
CA GLN A 279 -67.18 29.58 4.77
C GLN A 279 -66.40 28.70 5.76
N THR A 280 -67.08 28.00 6.66
CA THR A 280 -66.43 27.12 7.65
C THR A 280 -65.72 25.94 6.95
N ASP A 281 -66.36 25.35 5.95
CA ASP A 281 -65.78 24.25 5.16
C ASP A 281 -64.54 24.72 4.37
N LEU A 282 -64.58 25.90 3.74
CA LEU A 282 -63.43 26.49 3.06
C LEU A 282 -62.29 26.86 4.02
N GLN A 283 -62.59 27.35 5.23
CA GLN A 283 -61.56 27.61 6.25
C GLN A 283 -60.85 26.32 6.67
N ARG A 284 -61.61 25.23 6.85
CA ARG A 284 -61.03 23.92 7.14
C ARG A 284 -60.17 23.42 5.98
N GLN A 285 -60.62 23.61 4.75
CA GLN A 285 -59.86 23.24 3.55
C GLN A 285 -58.57 24.06 3.42
N GLU A 286 -58.59 25.36 3.69
CA GLU A 286 -57.41 26.22 3.72
C GLU A 286 -56.37 25.70 4.72
N GLN A 287 -56.80 25.33 5.93
CA GLN A 287 -55.90 24.82 6.96
C GLN A 287 -55.28 23.47 6.58
N LEU A 288 -56.04 22.56 5.98
CA LEU A 288 -55.52 21.29 5.49
C LEU A 288 -54.49 21.52 4.37
N LEU A 289 -54.80 22.38 3.40
CA LEU A 289 -53.88 22.70 2.31
C LEU A 289 -52.58 23.33 2.82
N LYS A 290 -52.64 24.23 3.81
CA LYS A 290 -51.44 24.79 4.45
C LYS A 290 -50.60 23.71 5.13
N SER A 291 -51.24 22.81 5.89
CA SER A 291 -50.50 21.71 6.55
C SER A 291 -49.85 20.75 5.53
N LEU A 292 -50.53 20.52 4.40
CA LEU A 292 -50.02 19.66 3.32
C LEU A 292 -48.87 20.35 2.57
N LEU A 293 -48.94 21.67 2.41
CA LEU A 293 -47.86 22.49 1.86
C LEU A 293 -46.62 22.45 2.76
N ASP A 294 -46.78 22.65 4.07
CA ASP A 294 -45.67 22.56 5.04
C ASP A 294 -45.01 21.17 5.03
N SER A 295 -45.83 20.11 5.03
CA SER A 295 -45.34 18.73 4.90
C SER A 295 -44.61 18.50 3.57
N THR A 296 -45.15 19.01 2.46
CA THR A 296 -44.53 18.90 1.13
C THR A 296 -43.19 19.63 1.07
N GLN A 297 -43.08 20.82 1.68
CA GLN A 297 -41.83 21.56 1.79
C GLN A 297 -40.79 20.81 2.63
N SER A 298 -41.19 20.21 3.75
CA SER A 298 -40.30 19.37 4.56
C SER A 298 -39.83 18.13 3.80
N HIS A 299 -40.67 17.54 2.94
CA HIS A 299 -40.27 16.41 2.10
C HIS A 299 -39.33 16.84 0.98
N ALA A 300 -39.46 18.08 0.47
CA ALA A 300 -38.57 18.65 -0.53
C ALA A 300 -37.14 18.78 0.01
N THR A 301 -36.99 19.37 1.21
CA THR A 301 -35.67 19.55 1.83
C THR A 301 -35.00 18.22 2.16
N LEU A 302 -35.77 17.23 2.62
CA LEU A 302 -35.27 15.88 2.86
C LEU A 302 -34.80 15.22 1.56
N ALA A 303 -35.58 15.34 0.48
CA ALA A 303 -35.21 14.79 -0.82
C ALA A 303 -33.97 15.47 -1.41
N GLU A 304 -33.82 16.80 -1.26
CA GLU A 304 -32.61 17.53 -1.64
C GLU A 304 -31.38 17.04 -0.86
N SER A 305 -31.52 16.82 0.45
CA SER A 305 -30.46 16.22 1.27
C SER A 305 -30.09 14.82 0.78
N MET A 306 -31.09 13.99 0.47
CA MET A 306 -30.86 12.63 -0.04
C MET A 306 -30.08 12.62 -1.37
N ILE A 307 -30.35 13.55 -2.29
CA ILE A 307 -29.56 13.67 -3.53
C ILE A 307 -28.11 13.96 -3.20
N SER A 308 -27.84 14.93 -2.32
CA SER A 308 -26.48 15.26 -1.89
C SER A 308 -25.76 14.05 -1.28
N ASP A 309 -26.43 13.30 -0.42
CA ASP A 309 -25.87 12.10 0.21
C ASP A 309 -25.61 10.99 -0.81
N LEU A 310 -26.51 10.77 -1.77
CA LEU A 310 -26.33 9.79 -2.85
C LEU A 310 -25.15 10.14 -3.75
N TYR A 311 -24.95 11.42 -4.09
CA TYR A 311 -23.76 11.87 -4.81
C TYR A 311 -22.48 11.64 -4.01
N ALA A 312 -22.50 11.90 -2.70
CA ALA A 312 -21.36 11.63 -1.82
C ALA A 312 -21.03 10.13 -1.75
N ILE A 313 -22.06 9.27 -1.69
CA ILE A 313 -21.90 7.81 -1.71
C ILE A 313 -21.35 7.34 -3.06
N ALA A 314 -21.89 7.83 -4.17
CA ALA A 314 -21.40 7.50 -5.52
C ALA A 314 -19.92 7.85 -5.67
N ARG A 315 -19.50 9.02 -5.17
CA ARG A 315 -18.08 9.42 -5.15
C ARG A 315 -17.23 8.48 -4.31
N ARG A 316 -17.67 8.14 -3.09
CA ARG A 316 -16.96 7.16 -2.25
C ARG A 316 -16.85 5.78 -2.90
N SER A 317 -17.88 5.34 -3.62
CA SER A 317 -17.88 4.08 -4.34
C SER A 317 -16.87 4.07 -5.51
N HIS A 318 -16.75 5.20 -6.20
CA HIS A 318 -15.71 5.39 -7.21
C HIS A 318 -14.30 5.38 -6.60
N ASP A 319 -14.10 6.08 -5.48
CA ASP A 319 -12.82 6.08 -4.75
C ASP A 319 -12.46 4.67 -4.26
N ALA A 320 -13.45 3.91 -3.77
CA ALA A 320 -13.28 2.52 -3.37
C ALA A 320 -12.86 1.62 -4.54
N SER A 321 -13.50 1.77 -5.70
CA SER A 321 -13.12 1.03 -6.92
C SER A 321 -11.66 1.29 -7.31
N THR A 322 -11.23 2.55 -7.22
CA THR A 322 -9.85 2.95 -7.49
C THR A 322 -8.89 2.34 -6.47
N ALA A 323 -9.26 2.35 -5.17
CA ALA A 323 -8.46 1.75 -4.11
C ALA A 323 -8.32 0.22 -4.24
N ILE A 324 -9.36 -0.47 -4.73
CA ILE A 324 -9.32 -1.91 -5.00
C ILE A 324 -8.33 -2.21 -6.12
N LEU A 325 -8.34 -1.42 -7.19
CA LEU A 325 -7.40 -1.58 -8.32
C LEU A 325 -5.95 -1.36 -7.90
N THR A 326 -5.67 -0.31 -7.12
CA THR A 326 -4.32 -0.07 -6.60
C THR A 326 -3.87 -1.17 -5.64
N THR A 327 -4.78 -1.66 -4.79
CA THR A 327 -4.51 -2.80 -3.91
C THR A 327 -4.16 -4.06 -4.70
N ALA A 328 -4.88 -4.35 -5.78
CA ALA A 328 -4.58 -5.48 -6.66
C ALA A 328 -3.18 -5.35 -7.32
N GLN A 329 -2.76 -4.13 -7.68
CA GLN A 329 -1.42 -3.87 -8.20
C GLN A 329 -0.32 -4.13 -7.15
N TYR A 330 -0.53 -3.69 -5.90
CA TYR A 330 0.42 -3.97 -4.81
C TYR A 330 0.52 -5.46 -4.52
N ILE A 331 -0.61 -6.16 -4.43
CA ILE A 331 -0.70 -7.62 -4.29
C ILE A 331 0.09 -8.31 -5.41
N HIS A 332 -0.07 -7.87 -6.65
CA HIS A 332 0.68 -8.41 -7.78
C HIS A 332 2.20 -8.21 -7.61
N SER A 333 2.64 -7.00 -7.24
CA SER A 333 4.06 -6.72 -7.00
C SER A 333 4.65 -7.57 -5.87
N LEU A 334 3.88 -7.81 -4.80
CA LEU A 334 4.27 -8.68 -3.68
C LEU A 334 4.40 -10.13 -4.13
N SER A 335 3.48 -10.62 -4.99
CA SER A 335 3.58 -11.95 -5.60
C SER A 335 4.86 -12.10 -6.43
N VAL A 336 5.19 -11.10 -7.24
CA VAL A 336 6.41 -11.10 -8.07
C VAL A 336 7.65 -11.13 -7.18
N LEU A 337 7.70 -10.30 -6.12
CA LEU A 337 8.82 -10.27 -5.18
C LEU A 337 8.98 -11.61 -4.45
N ALA A 338 7.88 -12.18 -3.96
CA ALA A 338 7.89 -13.49 -3.31
C ALA A 338 8.41 -14.58 -4.26
N GLN A 339 8.04 -14.53 -5.54
CA GLN A 339 8.56 -15.46 -6.55
C GLN A 339 10.06 -15.26 -6.81
N GLN A 340 10.54 -14.01 -6.81
CA GLN A 340 11.98 -13.71 -6.95
C GLN A 340 12.78 -14.26 -5.76
N TRP A 341 12.30 -14.06 -4.53
CA TRP A 341 12.91 -14.61 -3.32
C TRP A 341 12.87 -16.13 -3.27
N HIS A 342 11.76 -16.73 -3.72
CA HIS A 342 11.66 -18.17 -3.85
C HIS A 342 12.71 -18.70 -4.84
N ASN A 343 12.85 -18.06 -6.00
CA ASN A 343 13.82 -18.45 -7.02
C ASN A 343 15.28 -18.28 -6.56
N SER A 344 15.59 -17.23 -5.78
CA SER A 344 16.95 -17.04 -5.25
C SER A 344 17.36 -18.16 -4.31
N VAL A 345 16.39 -18.71 -3.56
CA VAL A 345 16.66 -19.80 -2.62
C VAL A 345 16.47 -21.18 -3.24
N ALA A 346 15.69 -21.29 -4.33
CA ALA A 346 15.44 -22.56 -5.03
C ALA A 346 16.71 -23.18 -5.64
N THR A 347 17.77 -22.40 -5.81
CA THR A 347 19.07 -22.90 -6.30
C THR A 347 19.82 -23.70 -5.23
N PHE A 348 19.50 -23.50 -3.94
CA PHE A 348 20.12 -24.26 -2.85
C PHE A 348 19.51 -25.66 -2.72
N GLN A 349 20.36 -26.68 -2.64
CA GLN A 349 19.96 -28.05 -2.36
C GLN A 349 19.96 -28.26 -0.86
N LEU A 350 18.77 -28.51 -0.28
CA LEU A 350 18.59 -28.73 1.15
C LEU A 350 18.63 -30.23 1.49
N PRO A 351 18.98 -30.60 2.74
CA PRO A 351 18.84 -31.97 3.26
C PRO A 351 17.40 -32.50 3.12
N GLU A 352 17.18 -33.81 2.92
CA GLU A 352 15.83 -34.37 2.72
C GLU A 352 14.90 -34.14 3.93
N ASP A 353 15.45 -34.18 5.14
CA ASP A 353 14.72 -33.92 6.39
C ASP A 353 14.17 -32.49 6.46
N ALA A 354 14.85 -31.54 5.79
CA ALA A 354 14.48 -30.13 5.75
C ALA A 354 13.23 -29.84 4.90
N LEU A 355 12.89 -30.73 3.97
CA LEU A 355 11.75 -30.55 3.08
C LEU A 355 10.44 -31.03 3.74
N GLN A 356 10.52 -32.01 4.63
CA GLN A 356 9.35 -32.61 5.28
C GLN A 356 8.69 -31.68 6.32
N GLU A 357 9.48 -30.94 7.10
CA GLU A 357 8.99 -29.96 8.10
C GLU A 357 8.15 -28.84 7.46
N SER A 358 8.57 -28.31 6.30
CA SER A 358 7.86 -27.23 5.61
C SER A 358 6.45 -27.63 5.14
N THR A 359 6.26 -28.90 4.78
CA THR A 359 4.96 -29.47 4.40
C THR A 359 4.05 -29.70 5.60
N GLN A 360 4.61 -30.09 6.75
CA GLN A 360 3.83 -30.31 7.98
C GLN A 360 3.33 -29.00 8.58
N GLU A 361 4.14 -27.93 8.58
CA GLU A 361 3.70 -26.61 9.03
C GLU A 361 2.68 -25.96 8.07
N GLU A 362 2.77 -26.24 6.75
CA GLU A 362 1.74 -25.84 5.78
C GLU A 362 0.40 -26.57 6.01
N GLU A 363 0.41 -27.85 6.40
CA GLU A 363 -0.79 -28.61 6.75
C GLU A 363 -1.39 -28.17 8.10
N GLU A 364 -0.56 -27.95 9.12
CA GLU A 364 -1.00 -27.60 10.48
C GLU A 364 -1.62 -26.18 10.53
N ASP A 365 -1.09 -25.23 9.75
CA ASP A 365 -1.64 -23.87 9.64
C ASP A 365 -2.82 -23.78 8.66
N SER A 366 -2.97 -24.73 7.73
CA SER A 366 -4.22 -24.91 6.96
C SER A 366 -5.38 -25.48 7.79
N MET A 367 -5.04 -26.15 8.91
CA MET A 367 -5.97 -26.72 9.88
C MET A 367 -6.37 -25.74 10.98
N THR A 368 -5.76 -24.54 11.07
CA THR A 368 -6.25 -23.51 11.99
C THR A 368 -7.47 -22.82 11.40
N PRO A 369 -8.66 -22.90 12.04
CA PRO A 369 -9.79 -22.11 11.58
C PRO A 369 -9.52 -20.66 11.99
N GLU A 370 -9.00 -19.84 11.06
CA GLU A 370 -9.07 -18.38 11.21
C GLU A 370 -10.55 -17.95 11.18
N GLY A 371 -11.18 -18.04 12.34
CA GLY A 371 -12.32 -17.24 12.74
C GLY A 371 -11.88 -16.33 13.89
N PRO A 372 -11.86 -15.01 13.66
CA PRO A 372 -12.84 -14.19 14.38
C PRO A 372 -13.52 -13.11 13.50
N LEU A 373 -13.64 -13.31 12.18
CA LEU A 373 -14.40 -12.38 11.31
C LEU A 373 -15.77 -12.88 10.84
N ARG A 374 -16.13 -14.14 11.11
CA ARG A 374 -17.48 -14.67 10.78
C ARG A 374 -18.58 -14.36 11.80
N LYS A 375 -18.25 -13.76 12.96
CA LYS A 375 -19.24 -13.42 14.01
C LYS A 375 -19.83 -12.01 13.91
N GLN A 376 -19.33 -11.14 13.04
CA GLN A 376 -19.90 -9.80 12.87
C GLN A 376 -20.87 -9.67 11.69
N VAL A 377 -20.88 -10.61 10.75
CA VAL A 377 -21.81 -10.58 9.60
C VAL A 377 -23.17 -11.25 9.90
N SER A 378 -23.29 -12.02 11.00
CA SER A 378 -24.57 -12.64 11.39
C SER A 378 -25.38 -11.81 12.41
N LEU A 379 -24.98 -10.58 12.72
CA LEU A 379 -25.71 -9.66 13.62
C LEU A 379 -26.36 -8.49 12.88
N LEU A 380 -26.34 -8.51 11.54
CA LEU A 380 -26.99 -7.50 10.68
C LEU A 380 -27.85 -8.13 9.58
N SER A 381 -28.37 -9.35 9.80
CA SER A 381 -29.47 -9.92 9.01
C SER A 381 -30.77 -9.91 9.80
#